data_AF-A0A2N5W3E1-F1
#
_entry.id   AF-A0A2N5W3E1-F1
#
_cell.length_a   1.000
_cell.length_b   1.000
_cell.length_c   1.000
_cell.angle_alpha   90.00
_cell.angle_beta   90.00
_cell.angle_gamma   90.00
#
_symmetry.space_group_name_H-M   'P 1'
#
loop_
_entity.id
_entity.type
_entity.pdbx_description
1 polymer ?
#
loop_
_entity_poly.entity_id
_entity_poly.type
_entity_poly.pdbx_seq_one_letter_code
_entity_poly.pdbx_strand_id
1 'polypeptide(L)'
;MIAHSIQLQRTRIPADGLGLAHFVFQAKIRSLYRNILRETRYLGTNEVRRETISWIRHEFVKKPINGKMDESNNQDFLAQMNRQLKQIKNSSMLIGGGFEKLRGS
;
A
#
# COMPACT_ATOMS: atom_id res chain seq x y z
N MET A 1 25.76 -41.52 28.41
CA MET A 1 25.50 -40.18 27.82
C MET A 1 24.56 -40.36 26.64
N ILE A 2 23.29 -39.99 26.78
CA ILE A 2 22.27 -40.17 25.73
C ILE A 2 22.17 -38.86 24.95
N ALA A 3 22.71 -38.83 23.73
CA ALA A 3 22.57 -37.70 22.83
C ALA A 3 21.10 -37.56 22.40
N HIS A 4 20.42 -36.55 22.94
CA HIS A 4 19.09 -36.17 22.46
C HIS A 4 19.28 -35.41 21.14
N SER A 5 18.97 -36.07 20.03
CA SER A 5 18.86 -35.42 18.73
C SER A 5 17.63 -34.50 18.77
N ILE A 6 17.86 -33.19 18.82
CA ILE A 6 16.81 -32.19 18.65
C ILE A 6 16.36 -32.30 17.20
N GLN A 7 15.30 -33.08 16.96
CA GLN A 7 14.59 -33.05 15.69
C GLN A 7 13.91 -31.69 15.60
N LEU A 8 14.57 -30.74 14.94
CA LEU A 8 13.95 -29.53 14.43
C LEU A 8 12.85 -29.99 13.47
N GLN A 9 11.64 -30.16 13.99
CA GLN A 9 10.45 -30.31 13.17
C GLN A 9 10.39 -29.06 12.29
N ARG A 10 10.73 -29.21 11.01
CA ARG A 10 10.41 -28.22 9.98
C ARG A 10 8.90 -28.04 10.09
N THR A 11 8.46 -27.00 10.78
CA THR A 11 7.06 -26.57 10.79
C THR A 11 6.68 -26.36 9.34
N ARG A 12 5.94 -27.33 8.78
CA ARG A 12 5.37 -27.19 7.44
C ARG A 12 4.43 -25.99 7.52
N ILE A 13 4.73 -24.96 6.73
CA ILE A 13 3.82 -23.84 6.55
C ILE A 13 2.48 -24.47 6.11
N PRO A 14 1.36 -24.16 6.80
CA PRO A 14 0.05 -24.74 6.46
C PRO A 14 -0.23 -24.56 4.97
N ALA A 15 -0.65 -25.63 4.27
CA ALA A 15 -0.99 -25.57 2.85
C ALA A 15 -2.16 -24.59 2.57
N ASP A 16 -2.96 -24.33 3.60
CA ASP A 16 -4.10 -23.40 3.59
C ASP A 16 -3.71 -21.97 4.00
N GLY A 17 -2.42 -21.74 4.27
CA GLY A 17 -1.87 -20.45 4.66
C GLY A 17 -1.68 -19.51 3.47
N LEU A 18 -1.75 -18.20 3.73
CA LEU A 18 -1.41 -17.18 2.75
C LEU A 18 0.05 -17.37 2.28
N GLY A 19 0.26 -17.46 0.98
CA GLY A 19 1.60 -17.65 0.41
C GLY A 19 2.50 -16.43 0.56
N LEU A 20 3.82 -16.60 0.35
CA LEU A 20 4.80 -15.50 0.38
C LEU A 20 4.39 -14.33 -0.54
N ALA A 21 3.85 -14.64 -1.73
CA ALA A 21 3.36 -13.64 -2.68
C ALA A 21 2.31 -12.71 -2.05
N HIS A 22 1.42 -13.25 -1.20
CA HIS A 22 0.42 -12.45 -0.49
C HIS A 22 1.06 -11.45 0.47
N PHE A 23 2.04 -11.89 1.27
CA PHE A 23 2.74 -11.00 2.21
C PHE A 23 3.55 -9.92 1.50
N VAL A 24 4.26 -10.29 0.43
CA VAL A 24 5.02 -9.34 -0.40
C VAL A 24 4.07 -8.32 -1.01
N PHE A 25 2.93 -8.76 -1.53
CA PHE A 25 1.91 -7.88 -2.08
C PHE A 25 1.35 -6.92 -1.03
N GLN A 26 0.99 -7.42 0.16
CA GLN A 26 0.48 -6.60 1.25
C GLN A 26 1.52 -5.55 1.69
N ALA A 27 2.81 -5.90 1.73
CA ALA A 27 3.89 -4.97 2.00
C ALA A 27 4.01 -3.88 0.93
N LYS A 28 3.91 -4.24 -0.36
CA LYS A 28 3.91 -3.30 -1.49
C LYS A 28 2.74 -2.33 -1.42
N ILE A 29 1.52 -2.82 -1.19
CA ILE A 29 0.32 -1.98 -1.01
C ILE A 29 0.52 -0.99 0.15
N ARG A 30 0.95 -1.47 1.32
CA ARG A 30 1.17 -0.61 2.49
C ARG A 30 2.21 0.48 2.20
N SER A 31 3.28 0.13 1.48
CA SER A 31 4.29 1.09 1.05
C SER A 31 3.72 2.15 0.12
N LEU A 32 2.95 1.71 -0.89
CA LEU A 32 2.31 2.59 -1.86
C LEU A 32 1.32 3.56 -1.20
N TYR A 33 0.46 3.05 -0.32
CA TYR A 33 -0.49 3.85 0.45
C TYR A 33 0.22 4.97 1.22
N ARG A 34 1.31 4.64 1.94
CA ARG A 34 2.10 5.64 2.68
C ARG A 34 2.74 6.67 1.75
N ASN A 35 3.21 6.26 0.57
CA ASN A 35 3.78 7.19 -0.40
C ASN A 35 2.73 8.16 -0.92
N ILE A 36 1.52 7.69 -1.27
CA ILE A 36 0.42 8.56 -1.69
C ILE A 36 0.07 9.59 -0.58
N LEU A 37 -0.01 9.15 0.68
CA LEU A 37 -0.27 10.07 1.81
C LEU A 37 0.82 11.14 2.01
N ARG A 38 2.06 10.88 1.57
CA ARG A 38 3.16 11.84 1.60
C ARG A 38 3.07 12.82 0.44
N GLU A 39 2.80 12.35 -0.78
CA GLU A 39 2.66 13.23 -1.96
C GLU A 39 1.49 14.21 -1.80
N THR A 40 0.40 13.79 -1.16
CA THR A 40 -0.74 14.68 -0.86
C THR A 40 -0.40 15.84 0.09
N ARG A 41 0.81 15.91 0.68
CA ARG A 41 1.21 17.03 1.56
C ARG A 41 1.44 18.32 0.82
N TYR A 42 1.60 18.22 -0.50
CA TYR A 42 1.82 19.33 -1.41
C TYR A 42 0.57 19.62 -2.25
N LEU A 43 -0.55 18.95 -1.98
CA LEU A 43 -1.82 19.26 -2.63
C LEU A 43 -2.41 20.52 -2.00
N GLY A 44 -2.15 21.66 -2.62
CA GLY A 44 -2.89 22.92 -2.43
C GLY A 44 -3.30 23.19 -0.97
N THR A 45 -4.62 23.13 -0.70
CA THR A 45 -5.21 23.45 0.60
C THR A 45 -5.43 22.20 1.47
N ASN A 46 -5.56 22.39 2.79
CA ASN A 46 -5.87 21.32 3.74
C ASN A 46 -7.19 20.60 3.44
N GLU A 47 -8.18 21.31 2.89
CA GLU A 47 -9.48 20.74 2.54
C GLU A 47 -9.35 19.74 1.38
N VAL A 48 -8.69 20.16 0.29
CA VAL A 48 -8.39 19.30 -0.86
C VAL A 48 -7.57 18.09 -0.43
N ARG A 49 -6.59 18.28 0.47
CA ARG A 49 -5.81 17.18 1.04
C ARG A 49 -6.70 16.18 1.80
N ARG A 50 -7.61 16.64 2.65
CA ARG A 50 -8.52 15.77 3.42
C ARG A 50 -9.46 14.98 2.51
N GLU A 51 -10.03 15.64 1.51
CA GLU A 51 -10.89 15.00 0.50
C GLU A 51 -10.12 13.93 -0.27
N THR A 52 -8.93 14.27 -0.76
CA THR A 52 -8.06 13.33 -1.50
C THR A 52 -7.69 12.12 -0.63
N ILE A 53 -7.34 12.32 0.64
CA ILE A 53 -7.05 11.22 1.58
C ILE A 53 -8.29 10.34 1.81
N SER A 54 -9.46 10.94 1.95
CA SER A 54 -10.72 10.21 2.11
C SER A 54 -11.01 9.33 0.90
N TRP A 55 -10.86 9.89 -0.30
CA TRP A 55 -11.02 9.16 -1.56
C TRP A 55 -10.00 8.01 -1.69
N ILE A 56 -8.71 8.24 -1.41
CA ILE A 56 -7.69 7.19 -1.43
C ILE A 56 -8.02 6.07 -0.43
N ARG A 57 -8.44 6.41 0.79
CA ARG A 57 -8.84 5.40 1.79
C ARG A 57 -9.98 4.53 1.26
N HIS A 58 -10.98 5.15 0.64
CA HIS A 58 -12.09 4.43 0.03
C HIS A 58 -11.64 3.46 -1.04
N GLU A 59 -10.75 3.87 -1.95
CA GLU A 59 -10.22 2.99 -3.01
C GLU A 59 -9.46 1.76 -2.45
N PHE A 60 -8.69 1.95 -1.38
CA PHE A 60 -7.96 0.87 -0.73
C PHE A 60 -8.84 -0.04 0.15
N VAL A 61 -9.97 0.46 0.66
CA VAL A 61 -10.92 -0.32 1.50
C VAL A 61 -11.96 -1.06 0.66
N LYS A 62 -12.47 -0.44 -0.42
CA LYS A 62 -13.49 -1.07 -1.29
C LYS A 62 -12.95 -2.23 -2.12
N LYS A 63 -11.66 -2.21 -2.50
CA LYS A 63 -11.03 -3.34 -3.19
C LYS A 63 -10.52 -4.30 -2.13
N PRO A 64 -11.18 -5.46 -1.93
CA PRO A 64 -10.92 -6.28 -0.78
C PRO A 64 -9.53 -6.91 -0.93
N ILE A 65 -8.55 -6.34 -0.23
CA ILE A 65 -7.31 -7.02 0.19
C ILE A 65 -7.64 -8.30 0.98
N ASN A 66 -8.92 -8.46 1.38
CA ASN A 66 -9.52 -9.61 2.06
C ASN A 66 -10.07 -10.71 1.12
N GLY A 67 -10.19 -10.48 -0.19
CA GLY A 67 -10.63 -11.50 -1.14
C GLY A 67 -9.44 -12.27 -1.67
N LYS A 68 -9.58 -13.56 -1.97
CA LYS A 68 -8.59 -14.39 -2.68
C LYS A 68 -8.15 -13.67 -3.97
N MET A 69 -7.13 -12.82 -3.89
CA MET A 69 -6.64 -12.08 -5.02
C MET A 69 -5.58 -12.92 -5.72
N ASP A 70 -5.91 -13.40 -6.91
CA ASP A 70 -4.96 -14.03 -7.82
C ASP A 70 -3.79 -13.07 -8.13
N GLU A 71 -2.60 -13.63 -8.34
CA GLU A 71 -1.37 -12.88 -8.53
C GLU A 71 -1.43 -11.85 -9.69
N SER A 72 -2.23 -12.15 -10.72
CA SER A 72 -2.51 -11.22 -11.83
C SER A 72 -3.25 -9.96 -11.38
N ASN A 73 -4.33 -10.13 -10.60
CA ASN A 73 -5.16 -9.02 -10.11
C ASN A 73 -4.37 -8.09 -9.18
N ASN A 74 -3.39 -8.66 -8.46
CA ASN A 74 -2.47 -7.93 -7.59
C ASN A 74 -1.56 -6.98 -8.39
N GLN A 75 -0.94 -7.46 -9.47
CA GLN A 75 -0.05 -6.61 -10.28
C GLN A 75 -0.82 -5.48 -10.97
N ASP A 76 -2.02 -5.78 -11.50
CA ASP A 76 -2.85 -4.77 -12.16
C ASP A 76 -3.30 -3.68 -11.19
N PHE A 77 -3.70 -4.05 -9.97
CA PHE A 77 -4.04 -3.08 -8.92
C PHE A 77 -2.84 -2.19 -8.56
N LEU A 78 -1.65 -2.77 -8.38
CA LEU A 78 -0.43 -2.00 -8.12
C LEU A 78 -0.10 -1.07 -9.29
N ALA A 79 -0.23 -1.54 -10.54
CA ALA A 79 0.04 -0.73 -11.71
C ALA A 79 -0.94 0.45 -11.81
N GLN A 80 -2.23 0.21 -11.60
CA GLN A 80 -3.25 1.25 -11.56
C GLN A 80 -2.94 2.29 -10.47
N MET A 81 -2.60 1.83 -9.27
CA MET A 81 -2.34 2.73 -8.14
C MET A 81 -1.05 3.54 -8.30
N ASN A 82 -0.02 2.97 -8.90
CA ASN A 82 1.20 3.71 -9.26
C ASN A 82 0.92 4.78 -10.34
N ARG A 83 0.04 4.51 -11.31
CA ARG A 83 -0.38 5.52 -12.30
C ARG A 83 -1.12 6.67 -11.63
N GLN A 84 -2.05 6.37 -10.71
CA GLN A 84 -2.76 7.41 -9.96
C GLN A 84 -1.80 8.23 -9.07
N LEU A 85 -0.83 7.59 -8.41
CA LEU A 85 0.21 8.29 -7.66
C LEU A 85 0.99 9.26 -8.56
N LYS A 86 1.37 8.84 -9.77
CA LYS A 86 2.07 9.71 -10.73
C LYS A 86 1.20 10.91 -11.14
N GLN A 87 -0.10 10.70 -11.33
CA GLN A 87 -1.03 11.80 -11.64
C GLN A 87 -1.12 12.79 -10.47
N ILE A 88 -1.32 12.31 -9.24
CA ILE A 88 -1.38 13.15 -8.03
C ILE A 88 -0.09 13.97 -7.89
N LYS A 89 1.07 13.32 -8.10
CA LYS A 89 2.38 13.99 -8.04
C LYS A 89 2.51 15.08 -9.10
N ASN A 90 2.14 14.80 -10.35
CA ASN A 90 2.19 15.79 -11.41
C ASN A 90 1.24 16.96 -11.15
N SER A 91 0.01 16.69 -10.69
CA SER A 91 -0.94 17.73 -10.30
C SER A 91 -0.40 18.59 -9.17
N SER A 92 0.24 17.98 -8.16
CA SER A 92 0.88 18.73 -7.06
C SER A 92 2.04 19.62 -7.53
N MET A 93 2.80 19.19 -8.55
CA MET A 93 3.86 19.99 -9.15
C MET A 93 3.30 21.18 -9.94
N LEU A 94 2.21 20.97 -10.70
CA LEU A 94 1.57 22.00 -11.52
C LEU A 94 0.87 23.09 -10.69
N ILE A 95 0.40 22.72 -9.49
CA ILE A 95 -0.15 23.66 -8.49
C ILE A 95 0.94 24.64 -7.99
N GLY A 96 2.20 24.42 -8.34
CA GLY A 96 3.34 25.24 -7.98
C GLY A 96 3.88 24.82 -6.62
N GLY A 97 5.17 24.53 -6.55
CA GLY A 97 5.87 24.14 -5.31
C GLY A 97 5.90 25.21 -4.21
N GLY A 98 5.00 26.19 -4.25
CA GLY A 98 4.82 27.27 -3.27
C GLY A 98 3.82 26.95 -2.16
N PHE A 99 3.13 25.80 -2.19
CA PHE A 99 2.35 25.38 -1.03
C PHE A 99 3.29 24.81 0.03
N GLU A 100 3.37 25.49 1.18
CA GLU A 100 4.09 24.96 2.34
C GLU A 100 3.60 23.54 2.67
N LYS A 101 4.53 22.68 3.08
CA LYS A 101 4.24 21.31 3.48
C LYS A 101 3.11 21.30 4.51
N LEU A 102 1.93 20.83 4.10
CA LEU A 102 0.78 20.71 4.99
C LEU A 102 1.12 19.76 6.14
N ARG A 103 1.24 20.31 7.36
CA ARG A 103 1.42 19.56 8.60
C ARG A 103 0.07 19.23 9.21
N GLY A 104 0.07 18.26 10.12
CA GLY A 104 -1.12 17.58 10.67
C GLY A 104 -2.37 18.45 10.80
N SER A 105 -3.49 17.86 10.37
CA SER A 105 -4.82 18.22 10.83
C SER A 105 -5.46 17.01 11.49
#